data_AF-A0A124IK45-F1
#
_entry.id   AF-A0A124IK45-F1
#
_cell.length_a   1.000
_cell.length_b   1.000
_cell.length_c   1.000
_cell.angle_alpha   90.00
_cell.angle_beta   90.00
_cell.angle_gamma   90.00
#
_symmetry.space_group_name_H-M   'P 1'
#
loop_
_entity.id
_entity.type
_entity.pdbx_description
1 polymer ?
#
loop_
_entity_poly.entity_id
_entity_poly.type
_entity_poly.pdbx_seq_one_letter_code
_entity_poly.pdbx_strand_id
1 'polypeptide(L)' 'MNALYDFLYTVGFVFLAAGLFLLGALLLKYLWNTTIPDLFNLKSVTYWQAFRLLLIASLLFGGPYLIN' A
#
# COMPACT_ATOMS: atom_id res chain seq x y z
N MET A 1 -16.23 26.01 8.79
CA MET A 1 -15.29 25.14 9.54
C MET A 1 -14.07 25.99 9.85
N ASN A 2 -13.52 25.90 11.06
CA ASN A 2 -12.38 26.71 11.49
C ASN A 2 -11.10 26.09 10.92
N ALA A 3 -10.12 26.90 10.49
CA ALA A 3 -8.88 26.44 9.87
C ALA A 3 -8.12 25.37 10.68
N LEU A 4 -8.27 25.39 12.02
CA LEU A 4 -7.72 24.36 12.91
C LEU A 4 -8.33 22.97 12.67
N TYR A 5 -9.65 22.87 12.48
CA TYR A 5 -10.31 21.58 12.22
C TYR A 5 -9.90 21.03 10.87
N ASP A 6 -9.90 21.87 9.84
CA ASP A 6 -9.50 21.46 8.48
C ASP A 6 -8.07 20.88 8.49
N PHE A 7 -7.14 21.52 9.19
CA PHE A 7 -5.78 21.02 9.39
C PHE A 7 -5.76 19.64 10.07
N LEU A 8 -6.48 19.47 11.18
CA LEU A 8 -6.52 18.21 11.92
C LEU A 8 -7.10 17.06 11.07
N TYR A 9 -8.15 17.33 10.30
CA TYR A 9 -8.75 16.34 9.39
C TYR A 9 -7.79 15.93 8.28
N THR A 10 -7.11 16.88 7.63
CA THR A 10 -6.12 16.57 6.59
C THR A 10 -4.99 15.71 7.13
N VAL A 11 -4.44 16.08 8.29
CA VAL A 11 -3.37 15.31 8.93
C VAL A 11 -3.85 13.90 9.29
N GLY A 12 -5.03 13.78 9.91
CA GLY A 12 -5.63 12.47 10.23
C GLY A 12 -5.83 11.59 9.00
N PHE A 13 -6.28 12.15 7.89
CA PHE A 13 -6.46 11.43 6.63
C PHE A 13 -5.14 10.90 6.07
N VAL A 14 -4.08 11.72 6.08
CA VAL A 14 -2.74 11.30 5.62
C VAL A 14 -2.20 10.13 6.46
N PHE A 15 -2.35 10.20 7.79
CA PHE A 15 -1.93 9.11 8.67
C PHE A 15 -2.74 7.84 8.44
N LEU A 16 -4.05 7.95 8.24
CA LEU A 16 -4.91 6.81 7.92
C LEU A 16 -4.48 6.16 6.61
N ALA A 17 -4.26 6.96 5.55
CA ALA A 17 -3.81 6.46 4.26
C ALA A 17 -2.45 5.74 4.36
N ALA A 18 -1.48 6.33 5.08
CA ALA A 18 -0.19 5.71 5.33
C ALA A 18 -0.32 4.40 6.13
N GLY A 19 -1.17 4.38 7.16
CA GLY A 19 -1.45 3.18 7.96
C GLY A 19 -2.06 2.05 7.12
N LEU A 20 -3.05 2.35 6.29
CA LEU A 20 -3.66 1.39 5.37
C LEU A 20 -2.64 0.86 4.36
N PHE A 21 -1.73 1.70 3.88
CA PHE A 21 -0.69 1.28 2.95
C PHE A 21 0.32 0.31 3.61
N LEU A 22 0.72 0.58 4.85
CA LEU A 22 1.59 -0.31 5.64
C LEU A 22 0.91 -1.64 5.96
N LEU A 23 -0.40 -1.63 6.25
CA LEU A 23 -1.20 -2.85 6.41
C LEU A 23 -1.31 -3.63 5.09
N GLY A 24 -1.49 -2.93 3.97
CA GLY A 24 -1.48 -3.51 2.63
C GLY A 24 -0.17 -4.25 2.33
N ALA A 25 0.97 -3.73 2.78
CA ALA A 25 2.26 -4.40 2.63
C ALA A 25 2.35 -5.70 3.46
N LEU A 26 1.74 -5.76 4.65
CA LEU A 26 1.65 -7.00 5.44
C LEU A 26 0.80 -8.05 4.72
N LEU A 27 -0.34 -7.64 4.19
CA LEU A 27 -1.22 -8.51 3.42
C LEU A 27 -0.51 -9.05 2.17
N LEU A 28 0.16 -8.17 1.41
CA LEU A 28 0.91 -8.56 0.22
C LEU A 28 2.04 -9.55 0.57
N LYS A 29 2.78 -9.31 1.67
CA LYS A 29 3.80 -10.25 2.14
C LYS A 29 3.19 -11.62 2.43
N TYR A 30 2.07 -11.66 3.16
CA TYR A 30 1.40 -12.90 3.52
C TYR A 30 0.96 -13.67 2.27
N LEU A 31 0.22 -13.01 1.38
CA LEU A 31 -0.26 -13.61 0.13
C LEU A 31 0.89 -14.05 -0.78
N TRP A 32 1.92 -13.23 -0.92
CA TRP A 32 3.09 -13.59 -1.71
C TRP A 32 3.70 -14.86 -1.16
N ASN A 33 4.06 -14.90 0.13
CA ASN A 33 4.81 -16.00 0.71
C ASN A 33 4.03 -17.32 0.80
N THR A 34 2.69 -17.30 0.72
CA THR A 34 1.87 -18.52 0.73
C THR A 34 1.49 -19.02 -0.66
N THR A 35 1.63 -18.21 -1.71
CA THR A 35 1.15 -18.60 -3.05
C THR A 35 2.24 -18.52 -4.12
N ILE A 36 3.00 -17.43 -4.16
CA ILE A 36 3.91 -17.15 -5.27
C ILE A 36 5.15 -18.07 -5.27
N PRO A 37 5.85 -18.28 -4.14
CA PRO A 37 6.93 -19.26 -4.06
C PRO A 37 6.49 -20.66 -4.48
N ASP A 38 5.34 -21.12 -3.99
CA ASP A 38 4.89 -22.50 -4.17
C ASP A 38 4.44 -22.77 -5.61
N LEU A 39 3.75 -21.81 -6.25
CA LEU A 39 3.24 -21.97 -7.61
C LEU A 39 4.30 -21.71 -8.69
N PHE A 40 5.22 -20.78 -8.45
CA PHE A 40 6.15 -20.29 -9.46
C PHE A 40 7.62 -20.56 -9.15
N ASN A 41 7.91 -21.30 -8.06
CA ASN A 41 9.27 -21.57 -7.58
C ASN A 41 10.11 -20.28 -7.39
N LEU A 42 9.47 -19.23 -6.86
CA LEU A 42 10.07 -17.94 -6.59
C LEU A 42 10.48 -17.79 -5.12
N LYS A 43 11.27 -16.75 -4.81
CA LYS A 43 11.70 -16.48 -3.43
C LYS A 43 10.59 -15.81 -2.62
N SER A 44 10.54 -16.15 -1.33
CA SER A 44 9.75 -15.42 -0.33
C SER A 44 10.25 -13.99 -0.16
N VAL A 45 9.36 -13.07 0.17
CA VAL A 45 9.68 -11.67 0.43
C VAL A 45 9.57 -11.33 1.91
N THR A 46 10.46 -10.44 2.37
CA THR A 46 10.38 -9.80 3.68
C THR A 46 9.36 -8.65 3.65
N TYR A 47 8.99 -8.14 4.82
CA TYR A 47 8.03 -7.03 4.93
C TYR A 47 8.43 -5.81 4.08
N TRP A 48 9.67 -5.37 4.19
CA TRP A 48 10.16 -4.21 3.43
C TRP A 48 10.26 -4.45 1.93
N GLN A 49 10.46 -5.69 1.50
CA GLN A 49 10.42 -6.05 0.08
C GLN A 49 8.97 -6.00 -0.44
N ALA A 50 8.00 -6.54 0.31
CA ALA A 50 6.58 -6.42 -0.04
C ALA A 50 6.11 -4.95 -0.08
N PHE A 51 6.55 -4.12 0.86
CA PHE A 51 6.26 -2.68 0.84
C PHE A 51 6.76 -1.99 -0.43
N ARG A 52 8.01 -2.25 -0.85
CA ARG A 52 8.58 -1.70 -2.09
C ARG A 52 7.84 -2.21 -3.33
N LEU A 53 7.43 -3.48 -3.34
CA LEU A 53 6.61 -4.05 -4.41
C LEU A 53 5.25 -3.36 -4.50
N LEU A 54 4.62 -3.08 -3.35
CA LEU A 54 3.34 -2.35 -3.32
C LEU A 54 3.49 -0.92 -3.85
N LEU A 55 4.59 -0.23 -3.51
CA LEU A 55 4.91 1.10 -4.08
C LEU A 55 5.05 1.03 -5.59
N ILE A 56 5.80 0.06 -6.12
CA ILE A 56 5.96 -0.14 -7.56
C ILE A 56 4.60 -0.41 -8.21
N ALA A 57 3.79 -1.30 -7.64
CA ALA A 57 2.45 -1.59 -8.13
C ALA A 57 1.56 -0.33 -8.14
N SER A 58 1.60 0.48 -7.09
CA SER A 58 0.84 1.73 -7.03
C SER A 58 1.30 2.76 -8.06
N LEU A 59 2.60 2.80 -8.39
CA LEU A 59 3.12 3.66 -9.43
C LEU A 59 2.69 3.20 -10.83
N LEU A 60 2.66 1.88 -11.07
CA LEU A 60 2.32 1.31 -12.38
C LEU A 60 0.81 1.27 -12.65
N PHE A 61 -0.01 1.03 -11.61
CA PHE A 61 -1.44 0.76 -11.75
C PHE A 61 -2.34 1.77 -11.03
N GLY A 62 -1.78 2.65 -10.20
CA GLY A 62 -2.53 3.65 -9.42
C GLY A 62 -2.70 5.01 -10.10
N GLY A 63 -2.53 5.09 -11.42
CA GLY A 63 -2.71 6.32 -12.19
C GLY A 63 -4.13 6.90 -12.09
N PRO A 64 -4.32 8.21 -12.36
CA PRO A 64 -5.62 8.84 -12.24
C PRO A 64 -6.63 8.19 -13.18
N TYR A 65 -7.76 7.75 -12.64
CA TYR A 65 -8.98 7.52 -13.41
C TYR A 65 -9.44 8.89 -13.95
N LEU A 66 -8.86 9.32 -15.06
CA LEU A 66 -9.37 10.44 -15.84
C LEU A 66 -10.66 9.95 -16.51
N ILE A 67 -11.77 10.15 -15.80
CA ILE A 67 -13.12 9.94 -16.31
C ILE A 67 -13.30 10.96 -17.44
N ASN A 68 -13.46 10.50 -18.68
CA ASN A 68 -14.05 11.28 -19.77
C ASN A 68 -15.57 11.25 -19.63
#